data_AF-A0A841K7I6-F1
#
_entry.id   AF-A0A841K7I6-F1
#
_cell.length_a   1.000
_cell.length_b   1.000
_cell.length_c   1.000
_cell.angle_alpha   90.00
_cell.angle_beta   90.00
_cell.angle_gamma   90.00
#
_symmetry.space_group_name_H-M   'P 1'
#
loop_
_entity.id
_entity.type
_entity.pdbx_description
1 polymer ?
#
loop_
_entity_poly.entity_id
_entity_poly.type
_entity_poly.pdbx_seq_one_letter_code
_entity_poly.pdbx_strand_id
1 'polypeptide(L)'
;MNRSLPLAITTALALMLGGCSRGNQSQSAPPQPTPQEKKAAMKEQDTDRQQLDQIPPPAKSRYMAIHTRESWGNPFLIVGKKTVTLRMMYPEGPQSQIAPGSMMHPADARKRELVLRLSELPEALAALPEDSWPYGRVIALEEDPIASRPDRIQVRRNVENTIQVLNDLGVVVYEWPAPGSLR
;
A
#
# COMPACT_ATOMS: atom_id res chain seq x y z
N MET A 1 51.80 34.89 47.98
CA MET A 1 51.07 35.69 48.98
C MET A 1 49.76 34.96 49.25
N ASN A 2 49.75 34.08 50.25
CA ASN A 2 49.24 34.29 51.62
C ASN A 2 47.70 34.29 51.65
N ARG A 3 46.93 33.57 52.49
CA ARG A 3 47.14 32.67 53.65
C ARG A 3 45.78 31.99 53.96
N SER A 4 45.84 30.75 54.43
CA SER A 4 45.10 30.09 55.52
C SER A 4 43.60 30.37 55.86
N LEU A 5 42.86 29.24 55.95
CA LEU A 5 41.60 28.90 56.67
C LEU A 5 41.51 29.40 58.15
N PRO A 6 40.35 29.37 58.90
CA PRO A 6 39.38 28.24 58.98
C PRO A 6 37.90 28.48 59.41
N LEU A 7 37.15 27.36 59.40
CA LEU A 7 36.03 26.91 60.27
C LEU A 7 34.68 27.68 60.30
N ALA A 8 33.60 26.98 59.92
CA ALA A 8 32.56 26.55 60.86
C ALA A 8 31.58 25.56 60.20
N ILE A 9 31.25 24.53 60.95
CA ILE A 9 30.42 23.37 60.63
C ILE A 9 28.96 23.71 60.95
N THR A 10 28.02 23.39 60.04
CA THR A 10 26.66 22.99 60.46
C THR A 10 25.98 22.13 59.39
N THR A 11 25.75 20.89 59.80
CA THR A 11 25.03 19.82 59.11
C THR A 11 23.52 20.14 59.05
N ALA A 12 22.89 20.00 57.88
CA ALA A 12 21.45 19.83 57.80
C ALA A 12 21.11 18.81 56.70
N LEU A 13 20.73 17.63 57.17
CA LEU A 13 20.23 16.48 56.42
C LEU A 13 18.81 16.79 55.94
N ALA A 14 18.59 16.86 54.62
CA ALA A 14 17.25 16.91 54.04
C ALA A 14 16.97 15.59 53.30
N LEU A 15 16.19 14.71 53.95
CA LEU A 15 15.53 13.58 53.27
C LEU A 15 14.47 14.16 52.34
N MET A 16 14.70 14.04 51.02
CA MET A 16 13.63 14.20 50.03
C MET A 16 13.17 12.81 49.60
N LEU A 17 11.91 12.49 49.90
CA LEU A 17 11.24 11.30 49.41
C LEU A 17 11.17 11.35 47.88
N GLY A 18 11.93 10.49 47.21
CA GLY A 18 11.78 10.23 45.78
C GLY A 18 10.49 9.46 45.51
N GLY A 19 9.39 10.18 45.30
CA GLY A 19 8.19 9.61 44.69
C GLY A 19 8.47 9.30 43.22
N CYS A 20 8.41 8.02 42.85
CA CYS A 20 8.46 7.58 41.46
C CYS A 20 7.23 8.10 40.70
N SER A 21 7.33 9.26 40.06
CA SER A 21 6.36 9.67 39.06
C SER A 21 6.55 8.80 37.83
N ARG A 22 5.58 7.91 37.61
CA ARG A 22 5.40 7.12 36.39
C ARG A 22 5.31 8.12 35.23
N GLY A 23 6.38 8.21 34.44
CA GLY A 23 6.42 9.08 33.26
C GLY A 23 5.32 8.67 32.29
N ASN A 24 4.22 9.42 32.29
CA ASN A 24 3.17 9.29 31.31
C ASN A 24 3.74 9.86 29.99
N GLN A 25 4.37 8.99 29.19
CA GLN A 25 4.71 9.32 27.81
C GLN A 25 3.40 9.47 27.03
N SER A 26 2.86 10.67 27.05
CA SER A 26 1.80 11.09 26.14
C SER A 26 2.39 11.06 24.73
N GLN A 27 2.19 9.95 24.03
CA GLN A 27 2.37 9.89 22.58
C GLN A 27 1.37 10.88 21.99
N SER A 28 1.87 12.02 21.52
CA SER A 28 1.09 13.00 20.78
C SER A 28 0.48 12.30 19.57
N ALA A 29 -0.85 12.34 19.48
CA ALA A 29 -1.56 11.88 18.29
C ALA A 29 -0.99 12.56 17.04
N PRO A 30 -0.93 11.88 15.88
CA PRO A 30 -0.53 12.53 14.63
C PRO A 30 -1.39 13.77 14.40
N PRO A 31 -0.81 14.87 13.88
CA PRO A 31 -1.57 16.07 13.55
C PRO A 31 -2.70 15.71 12.58
N GLN A 32 -3.92 16.17 12.87
CA GLN A 32 -5.05 15.98 11.96
C GLN A 32 -4.90 16.90 10.74
N PRO A 33 -5.22 16.42 9.52
CA PRO A 33 -5.14 17.24 8.33
C PRO A 33 -6.13 18.39 8.39
N THR A 34 -5.65 19.56 8.01
CA THR A 34 -6.42 20.81 7.90
C THR A 34 -7.52 20.68 6.84
N PRO A 35 -8.56 21.53 6.88
CA PRO A 35 -9.58 21.55 5.84
C PRO A 35 -9.03 21.77 4.43
N GLN A 36 -7.92 22.51 4.30
CA GLN A 36 -7.28 22.75 3.01
C GLN A 36 -6.58 21.51 2.48
N GLU A 37 -5.84 20.77 3.32
CA GLU A 37 -5.21 19.51 2.96
C GLU A 37 -6.24 18.45 2.55
N LYS A 38 -7.37 18.37 3.28
CA LYS A 38 -8.48 17.47 2.92
C LYS A 38 -9.05 17.77 1.53
N LYS A 39 -9.24 19.06 1.20
CA LYS A 39 -9.72 19.48 -0.13
C LYS A 39 -8.71 19.16 -1.22
N ALA A 40 -7.41 19.34 -0.96
CA ALA A 40 -6.35 19.03 -1.91
C ALA A 40 -6.31 17.53 -2.20
N ALA A 41 -6.33 16.68 -1.17
CA ALA A 41 -6.34 15.22 -1.31
C ALA A 41 -7.57 14.72 -2.07
N MET A 42 -8.75 15.30 -1.79
CA MET A 42 -9.97 14.95 -2.52
C MET A 42 -9.87 15.33 -4.01
N LYS A 43 -9.29 16.48 -4.33
CA LYS A 43 -9.07 16.92 -5.72
C LYS A 43 -8.08 16.01 -6.46
N GLU A 44 -7.02 15.58 -5.79
CA GLU A 44 -6.04 14.63 -6.32
C GLU A 44 -6.70 13.29 -6.64
N GLN A 45 -7.44 12.73 -5.68
CA GLN A 45 -8.19 11.49 -5.88
C GLN A 45 -9.24 11.60 -7.01
N ASP A 46 -9.92 12.74 -7.14
CA ASP A 46 -10.84 12.99 -8.27
C ASP A 46 -10.10 13.02 -9.62
N THR A 47 -8.85 13.50 -9.63
CA THR A 47 -8.01 13.52 -10.84
C THR A 47 -7.60 12.10 -11.21
N ASP A 48 -7.14 11.30 -10.24
CA ASP A 48 -6.79 9.89 -10.44
C ASP A 48 -7.99 9.10 -10.98
N ARG A 49 -9.18 9.33 -10.42
CA ARG A 49 -10.43 8.74 -10.89
C ARG A 49 -10.73 9.10 -12.35
N GLN A 50 -10.55 10.37 -12.73
CA GLN A 50 -10.78 10.82 -14.11
C GLN A 50 -9.80 10.20 -15.11
N GLN A 51 -8.55 9.97 -14.70
CA GLN A 51 -7.56 9.25 -15.50
C GLN A 51 -7.99 7.80 -15.69
N LEU A 52 -8.39 7.13 -14.61
CA LEU A 52 -8.88 5.76 -14.69
C LEU A 52 -10.16 5.64 -15.51
N ASP A 53 -11.03 6.66 -15.53
CA ASP A 53 -12.27 6.65 -16.30
C ASP A 53 -12.06 6.54 -17.83
N GLN A 54 -10.85 6.80 -18.34
CA GLN A 54 -10.49 6.57 -19.75
C GLN A 54 -10.43 5.08 -20.11
N ILE A 55 -10.13 4.22 -19.12
CA ILE A 55 -10.08 2.77 -19.33
C ILE A 55 -11.51 2.23 -19.48
N PRO A 56 -11.79 1.35 -20.45
CA PRO A 56 -13.14 0.81 -20.64
C PRO A 56 -13.70 0.08 -19.41
N PRO A 57 -15.03 0.07 -19.22
CA PRO A 57 -15.67 -0.75 -18.19
C PRO A 57 -15.28 -2.23 -18.31
N PRO A 58 -15.27 -2.98 -17.19
CA PRO A 58 -14.80 -4.35 -17.19
C PRO A 58 -15.72 -5.29 -17.97
N ALA A 59 -15.11 -6.14 -18.80
CA ALA A 59 -15.81 -7.14 -19.59
C ALA A 59 -15.72 -8.52 -18.93
N LYS A 60 -16.76 -8.93 -18.18
CA LYS A 60 -16.79 -10.20 -17.43
C LYS A 60 -16.36 -11.42 -18.25
N SER A 61 -16.79 -11.50 -19.51
CA SER A 61 -16.43 -12.61 -20.42
C SER A 61 -14.93 -12.77 -20.65
N ARG A 62 -14.12 -11.71 -20.44
CA ARG A 62 -12.67 -11.76 -20.64
C ARG A 62 -11.90 -12.34 -19.46
N TYR A 63 -12.41 -12.26 -18.23
CA TYR A 63 -11.63 -12.59 -17.04
C TYR A 63 -12.26 -13.63 -16.10
N MET A 64 -13.57 -13.91 -16.18
CA MET A 64 -14.21 -14.86 -15.25
C MET A 64 -13.75 -16.31 -15.42
N ALA A 65 -13.15 -16.68 -16.56
CA ALA A 65 -12.62 -18.01 -16.81
C ALA A 65 -11.16 -18.18 -16.34
N ILE A 66 -10.54 -17.13 -15.79
CA ILE A 66 -9.14 -17.14 -15.36
C ILE A 66 -9.08 -17.56 -13.89
N HIS A 67 -8.43 -18.69 -13.63
CA HIS A 67 -8.36 -19.29 -12.28
C HIS A 67 -6.93 -19.43 -11.74
N THR A 68 -5.93 -18.91 -12.45
CA THR A 68 -4.53 -18.88 -12.02
C THR A 68 -3.98 -17.45 -12.06
N ARG A 69 -3.08 -17.11 -11.12
CA ARG A 69 -2.47 -15.77 -11.05
C ARG A 69 -1.62 -15.48 -12.28
N GLU A 70 -1.00 -16.52 -12.85
CA GLU A 70 -0.07 -16.43 -13.98
C GLU A 70 -0.78 -16.02 -15.27
N SER A 71 -2.05 -16.42 -15.42
CA SER A 71 -2.89 -16.11 -16.57
C SER A 71 -3.66 -14.79 -16.41
N TRP A 72 -3.58 -14.16 -15.24
CA TRP A 72 -4.19 -12.84 -15.01
C TRP A 72 -3.32 -11.73 -15.64
N GLY A 73 -3.86 -11.03 -16.64
CA GLY A 73 -3.14 -10.00 -17.40
C GLY A 73 -3.32 -8.57 -16.91
N ASN A 74 -4.45 -8.26 -16.24
CA ASN A 74 -4.71 -6.97 -15.62
C ASN A 74 -3.81 -6.74 -14.38
N PRO A 75 -3.81 -5.54 -13.77
CA PRO A 75 -3.14 -5.34 -12.51
C PRO A 75 -3.71 -6.26 -11.42
N PHE A 76 -2.85 -6.72 -10.53
CA PHE A 76 -3.16 -7.67 -9.47
C PHE A 76 -2.59 -7.15 -8.15
N LEU A 77 -3.40 -7.14 -7.09
CA LEU A 77 -2.99 -6.65 -5.77
C LEU A 77 -2.82 -7.81 -4.79
N ILE A 78 -1.74 -7.77 -4.03
CA ILE A 78 -1.56 -8.60 -2.83
C ILE A 78 -1.52 -7.67 -1.63
N VAL A 79 -2.51 -7.79 -0.74
CA VAL A 79 -2.68 -6.91 0.41
C VAL A 79 -2.03 -7.54 1.63
N GLY A 80 -0.96 -6.92 2.12
CA GLY A 80 -0.24 -7.33 3.32
C GLY A 80 -0.63 -6.54 4.56
N LYS A 81 0.11 -6.76 5.65
CA LYS A 81 -0.13 -6.06 6.94
C LYS A 81 0.17 -4.56 6.87
N LYS A 82 1.21 -4.18 6.14
CA LYS A 82 1.73 -2.79 6.09
C LYS A 82 1.74 -2.20 4.69
N THR A 83 1.72 -3.05 3.68
CA THR A 83 1.96 -2.69 2.28
C THR A 83 0.95 -3.37 1.39
N VAL A 84 0.77 -2.81 0.20
CA VAL A 84 0.05 -3.44 -0.91
C VAL A 84 1.08 -3.67 -2.01
N THR A 85 1.18 -4.90 -2.50
CA THR A 85 2.01 -5.22 -3.66
C THR A 85 1.14 -5.13 -4.90
N LEU A 86 1.49 -4.22 -5.81
CA LEU A 86 0.89 -4.08 -7.14
C LEU A 86 1.74 -4.84 -8.15
N ARG A 87 1.17 -5.90 -8.71
CA ARG A 87 1.75 -6.65 -9.82
C ARG A 87 1.09 -6.23 -11.13
N MET A 88 1.89 -6.00 -12.16
CA MET A 88 1.42 -5.59 -13.48
C MET A 88 2.24 -6.25 -14.60
N MET A 89 1.60 -6.39 -15.76
CA MET A 89 2.21 -6.91 -16.98
C MET A 89 2.47 -5.73 -17.93
N TYR A 90 3.73 -5.45 -18.25
CA TYR A 90 4.03 -4.49 -19.32
C TYR A 90 4.08 -5.21 -20.67
N PRO A 91 3.43 -4.69 -21.73
CA PRO A 91 3.70 -5.20 -23.07
C PRO A 91 5.16 -4.94 -23.44
N GLU A 92 5.69 -5.76 -24.36
CA GLU A 92 7.02 -5.53 -24.89
C GLU A 92 7.08 -4.16 -25.57
N GLY A 93 8.00 -3.31 -25.12
CA GLY A 93 8.26 -2.04 -25.77
C GLY A 93 8.88 -2.24 -27.16
N PRO A 94 8.89 -1.21 -28.02
CA PRO A 94 9.51 -1.27 -29.35
C PRO A 94 11.02 -1.60 -29.32
N GLN A 95 11.67 -1.47 -28.16
CA GLN A 95 13.07 -1.85 -27.93
C GLN A 95 13.28 -3.38 -27.85
N SER A 96 12.24 -4.17 -27.59
CA SER A 96 12.32 -5.63 -27.52
C SER A 96 12.39 -6.30 -28.90
N GLN A 97 12.13 -5.55 -29.97
CA GLN A 97 11.98 -6.07 -31.33
C GLN A 97 13.27 -6.02 -32.17
N ILE A 98 14.36 -5.40 -31.68
CA ILE A 98 15.49 -4.99 -32.55
C ILE A 98 16.81 -5.75 -32.27
N ALA A 99 16.74 -6.96 -31.72
CA ALA A 99 17.89 -7.86 -31.76
C ALA A 99 17.62 -8.98 -32.79
N PRO A 100 18.24 -8.94 -33.99
CA PRO A 100 18.23 -10.06 -34.91
C PRO A 100 18.83 -11.28 -34.20
N GLY A 101 18.00 -12.25 -33.85
CA GLY A 101 18.39 -13.43 -33.07
C GLY A 101 17.95 -13.46 -31.61
N SER A 102 17.19 -12.47 -31.12
CA SER A 102 16.58 -12.56 -29.79
C SER A 102 15.48 -13.62 -29.78
N MET A 103 15.78 -14.74 -29.12
CA MET A 103 14.82 -15.75 -28.73
C MET A 103 13.62 -15.11 -27.99
N MET A 104 12.44 -15.71 -28.16
CA MET A 104 11.21 -15.43 -27.42
C MET A 104 11.51 -15.06 -25.97
N HIS A 105 11.30 -13.80 -25.55
CA HIS A 105 11.43 -13.44 -24.13
C HIS A 105 10.35 -14.21 -23.34
N PRO A 106 10.73 -14.90 -22.24
CA PRO A 106 9.76 -15.57 -21.40
C PRO A 106 8.70 -14.59 -20.89
N ALA A 107 7.44 -15.02 -20.82
CA ALA A 107 6.34 -14.18 -20.35
C ALA A 107 6.57 -13.57 -18.95
N ASP A 108 7.42 -14.20 -18.14
CA ASP A 108 7.82 -13.72 -16.81
C ASP A 108 8.69 -12.45 -16.84
N ALA A 109 9.45 -12.20 -17.91
CA ALA A 109 10.28 -10.99 -18.05
C ALA A 109 9.45 -9.70 -18.15
N ARG A 110 8.14 -9.83 -18.38
CA ARG A 110 7.17 -8.73 -18.50
C ARG A 110 6.46 -8.40 -17.18
N LYS A 111 6.62 -9.24 -16.15
CA LYS A 111 6.03 -9.04 -14.83
C LYS A 111 6.84 -7.98 -14.08
N ARG A 112 6.16 -6.97 -13.53
CA ARG A 112 6.73 -6.05 -12.55
C ARG A 112 5.90 -6.03 -11.30
N GLU A 113 6.57 -5.88 -10.16
CA GLU A 113 5.94 -5.76 -8.86
C GLU A 113 6.42 -4.47 -8.18
N LEU A 114 5.47 -3.72 -7.63
CA LEU A 114 5.69 -2.50 -6.88
C LEU A 114 5.14 -2.71 -5.47
N VAL A 115 5.96 -2.44 -4.46
CA VAL A 115 5.53 -2.49 -3.06
C VAL A 115 5.19 -1.07 -2.62
N LEU A 116 3.92 -0.83 -2.29
CA LEU A 116 3.36 0.49 -2.05
C LEU A 116 2.73 0.56 -0.66
N ARG A 117 2.54 1.78 -0.15
CA ARG A 117 1.58 2.05 0.92
C ARG A 117 0.17 2.11 0.34
N LEU A 118 -0.85 1.83 1.15
CA LEU A 118 -2.24 1.91 0.69
C LEU A 118 -2.61 3.32 0.19
N SER A 119 -2.04 4.37 0.79
CA SER A 119 -2.28 5.76 0.36
C SER A 119 -1.68 6.11 -1.00
N GLU A 120 -0.69 5.36 -1.47
CA GLU A 120 -0.01 5.58 -2.76
C GLU A 120 -0.69 4.80 -3.90
N LEU A 121 -1.68 3.96 -3.57
CA LEU A 121 -2.37 3.12 -4.54
C LEU A 121 -3.14 3.92 -5.62
N PRO A 122 -3.87 5.01 -5.30
CA PRO A 122 -4.59 5.79 -6.30
C PRO A 122 -3.68 6.32 -7.41
N GLU A 123 -2.64 7.05 -7.02
CA GLU A 123 -1.64 7.63 -7.92
C GLU A 123 -0.95 6.54 -8.75
N ALA A 124 -0.53 5.44 -8.11
CA ALA A 124 0.13 4.34 -8.80
C ALA A 124 -0.76 3.66 -9.85
N LEU A 125 -2.07 3.53 -9.60
CA LEU A 125 -3.01 2.95 -10.55
C LEU A 125 -3.31 3.92 -11.71
N ALA A 126 -3.44 5.22 -11.42
CA ALA A 126 -3.72 6.23 -12.42
C ALA A 126 -2.54 6.48 -13.37
N ALA A 127 -1.31 6.21 -12.91
CA ALA A 127 -0.10 6.27 -13.72
C ALA A 127 0.10 5.06 -14.65
N LEU A 128 -0.73 4.00 -14.53
CA LEU A 128 -0.58 2.82 -15.39
C LEU A 128 -1.03 3.12 -16.82
N PRO A 129 -0.28 2.65 -17.84
CA PRO A 129 -0.71 2.76 -19.23
C PRO A 129 -1.98 1.95 -19.50
N GLU A 130 -2.80 2.40 -20.47
CA GLU A 130 -4.08 1.75 -20.82
C GLU A 130 -3.91 0.28 -21.25
N ASP A 131 -2.76 -0.05 -21.86
CA ASP A 131 -2.42 -1.41 -22.30
C ASP A 131 -2.28 -2.43 -21.15
N SER A 132 -2.12 -1.94 -19.90
CA SER A 132 -2.09 -2.76 -18.69
C SER A 132 -3.47 -3.26 -18.28
N TRP A 133 -4.54 -2.85 -18.99
CA TRP A 133 -5.94 -3.15 -18.66
C TRP A 133 -6.68 -3.95 -19.76
N PRO A 134 -6.16 -5.09 -20.25
CA PRO A 134 -6.79 -5.88 -21.32
C PRO A 134 -8.23 -6.34 -21.03
N TYR A 135 -8.62 -6.42 -19.75
CA TYR A 135 -9.96 -6.85 -19.31
C TYR A 135 -10.89 -5.68 -18.94
N GLY A 136 -10.47 -4.43 -19.17
CA GLY A 136 -11.12 -3.21 -18.69
C GLY A 136 -10.79 -2.91 -17.24
N ARG A 137 -11.51 -1.97 -16.60
CA ARG A 137 -11.29 -1.53 -15.22
C ARG A 137 -11.68 -2.57 -14.17
N VAL A 138 -10.89 -3.63 -14.09
CA VAL A 138 -11.00 -4.67 -13.06
C VAL A 138 -9.61 -5.01 -12.52
N ILE A 139 -9.51 -5.15 -11.20
CA ILE A 139 -8.30 -5.59 -10.53
C ILE A 139 -8.61 -6.85 -9.72
N ALA A 140 -7.75 -7.85 -9.85
CA ALA A 140 -7.79 -8.99 -8.95
C ALA A 140 -7.08 -8.63 -7.63
N LEU A 141 -7.66 -9.04 -6.51
CA LEU A 141 -7.16 -8.72 -5.18
C LEU A 141 -7.04 -9.98 -4.34
N GLU A 142 -5.87 -10.19 -3.73
CA GLU A 142 -5.61 -11.30 -2.83
C GLU A 142 -5.12 -10.82 -1.46
N GLU A 143 -5.56 -11.49 -0.40
CA GLU A 143 -4.91 -11.36 0.90
C GLU A 143 -3.50 -11.96 0.86
N ASP A 144 -2.51 -11.35 1.49
CA ASP A 144 -1.15 -11.90 1.54
C ASP A 144 -1.14 -13.36 2.03
N PRO A 145 -0.78 -14.34 1.17
CA PRO A 145 -0.88 -15.76 1.51
C PRO A 145 0.14 -16.16 2.59
N ILE A 146 1.23 -15.43 2.75
CA ILE A 146 2.29 -15.75 3.73
C ILE A 146 2.11 -15.01 5.07
N ALA A 147 1.06 -14.19 5.21
CA ALA A 147 0.80 -13.47 6.46
C ALA A 147 0.64 -14.42 7.66
N SER A 148 1.25 -14.04 8.79
CA SER A 148 1.19 -14.82 10.03
C SER A 148 -0.23 -14.82 10.61
N ARG A 149 -0.60 -15.88 11.37
CA ARG A 149 -1.92 -15.98 12.04
C ARG A 149 -2.33 -14.71 12.82
N PRO A 150 -1.48 -14.09 13.67
CA PRO A 150 -1.87 -12.88 14.39
C PRO A 150 -2.08 -11.67 13.48
N ASP A 151 -1.46 -11.63 12.30
CA ASP A 151 -1.59 -10.52 11.36
C ASP A 151 -2.83 -10.59 10.47
N ARG A 152 -3.48 -11.77 10.37
CA ARG A 152 -4.63 -12.00 9.47
C ARG A 152 -5.79 -11.04 9.67
N ILE A 153 -6.08 -10.66 10.93
CA ILE A 153 -7.15 -9.71 11.23
C ILE A 153 -6.82 -8.34 10.64
N GLN A 154 -5.57 -7.89 10.77
CA GLN A 154 -5.13 -6.61 10.20
C GLN A 154 -5.12 -6.66 8.67
N VAL A 155 -4.65 -7.77 8.09
CA VAL A 155 -4.67 -7.95 6.63
C VAL A 155 -6.09 -7.85 6.07
N ARG A 156 -7.08 -8.50 6.71
CA ARG A 156 -8.48 -8.41 6.27
C ARG A 156 -9.03 -6.99 6.32
N ARG A 157 -8.73 -6.24 7.37
CA ARG A 157 -9.10 -4.80 7.45
C ARG A 157 -8.44 -3.99 6.33
N ASN A 158 -7.18 -4.28 6.02
CA ASN A 158 -6.50 -3.62 4.92
C ASN A 158 -7.13 -3.99 3.57
N VAL A 159 -7.60 -5.23 3.39
CA VAL A 159 -8.32 -5.68 2.21
C VAL A 159 -9.62 -4.90 2.05
N GLU A 160 -10.42 -4.78 3.11
CA GLU A 160 -11.65 -3.97 3.12
C GLU A 160 -11.36 -2.51 2.75
N ASN A 161 -10.32 -1.91 3.35
CA ASN A 161 -9.90 -0.54 3.01
C ASN A 161 -9.43 -0.41 1.56
N THR A 162 -8.72 -1.42 1.05
CA THR A 162 -8.26 -1.46 -0.35
C THR A 162 -9.44 -1.53 -1.30
N ILE A 163 -10.44 -2.37 -1.00
CA ILE A 163 -11.68 -2.47 -1.77
C ILE A 163 -12.40 -1.12 -1.78
N GLN A 164 -12.49 -0.43 -0.65
CA GLN A 164 -13.11 0.89 -0.58
C GLN A 164 -12.40 1.89 -1.50
N VAL A 165 -11.06 1.98 -1.43
CA VAL A 165 -10.27 2.87 -2.29
C VAL A 165 -10.50 2.57 -3.77
N LEU A 166 -10.48 1.28 -4.16
CA LEU A 166 -10.71 0.87 -5.55
C LEU A 166 -12.13 1.24 -6.03
N ASN A 167 -13.14 1.06 -5.18
CA ASN A 167 -14.52 1.44 -5.48
C ASN A 167 -14.66 2.96 -5.65
N ASP A 168 -13.99 3.75 -4.81
CA ASP A 168 -14.01 5.22 -4.88
C ASP A 168 -13.37 5.71 -6.20
N LEU A 169 -12.39 4.97 -6.71
CA LEU A 169 -11.75 5.18 -8.01
C LEU A 169 -12.55 4.61 -9.21
N GLY A 170 -13.67 3.92 -8.97
CA GLY A 170 -14.49 3.32 -10.03
C GLY A 170 -13.87 2.08 -10.68
N VAL A 171 -12.97 1.40 -9.95
CA VAL A 171 -12.33 0.13 -10.35
C VAL A 171 -13.10 -1.04 -9.74
N VAL A 172 -13.46 -2.03 -10.57
CA VAL A 172 -14.13 -3.24 -10.08
C VAL A 172 -13.12 -4.18 -9.45
N VAL A 173 -13.45 -4.72 -8.28
CA VAL A 173 -12.62 -5.71 -7.58
C VAL A 173 -13.06 -7.13 -7.95
N TYR A 174 -12.09 -7.97 -8.26
CA TYR A 174 -12.25 -9.42 -8.36
C TYR A 174 -11.48 -10.08 -7.21
N GLU A 175 -12.19 -10.48 -6.16
CA GLU A 175 -11.58 -11.11 -5.00
C GLU A 175 -10.99 -12.49 -5.34
N TRP A 176 -9.75 -12.71 -4.90
CA TRP A 176 -8.96 -13.89 -5.16
C TRP A 176 -8.48 -14.55 -3.85
N PRO A 177 -8.55 -15.90 -3.74
CA PRO A 177 -9.31 -16.77 -4.63
C PRO A 177 -10.82 -16.49 -4.48
N ALA A 178 -11.61 -16.86 -5.48
CA ALA A 178 -13.03 -16.52 -5.52
C ALA A 178 -13.79 -17.00 -4.25
N PRO A 179 -14.75 -16.23 -3.71
CA PRO A 179 -15.51 -16.63 -2.53
C PRO A 179 -16.10 -18.05 -2.70
N GLY A 180 -15.78 -18.95 -1.77
CA GLY A 180 -16.23 -20.36 -1.81
C GLY A 180 -15.23 -21.35 -2.41
N SER A 181 -14.08 -20.90 -2.93
CA SER A 181 -12.95 -21.79 -3.21
C SER A 181 -12.35 -22.27 -1.88
N LEU A 182 -12.25 -23.59 -1.68
CA LEU A 182 -11.59 -24.18 -0.52
C LEU A 182 -10.10 -23.78 -0.53
N ARG A 183 -9.65 -23.11 0.54
CA ARG A 183 -8.23 -22.80 0.82
C ARG A 183 -7.54 -23.99 1.48
#